data_AF-A0A8H3MFJ1-F1
#
_entry.id   AF-A0A8H3MFJ1-F1
#
_cell.length_a   1.000
_cell.length_b   1.000
_cell.length_c   1.000
_cell.angle_alpha   90.00
_cell.angle_beta   90.00
_cell.angle_gamma   90.00
#
_symmetry.space_group_name_H-M   'P 1'
#
loop_
_entity.id
_entity.type
_entity.pdbx_description
1 polymer ?
#
loop_
_entity_poly.entity_id
_entity_poly.type
_entity_poly.pdbx_seq_one_letter_code
_entity_poly.pdbx_strand_id
1 'polypeptide(L)'
;MPRPRRIKKGIICRFNLDSERIIIDYMAQWASHGKLNRNPFVELSKIIPHSPKQICQHWWNKLDPRLILVNKVPFTNEEKEYIYGWVGDYLSLNKENIPWKTLQSKIEEEFGRFRSRNDIKNIWYSRERRLARQAKNILESLDLDVFVTEVFNGMDQL
;
A
#
# COMPACT_ATOMS: atom_id res chain seq x y z
N MET A 1 -1.90 -14.67 14.72
CA MET A 1 -3.06 -13.79 14.94
C MET A 1 -3.33 -12.98 13.66
N PRO A 2 -4.35 -13.31 12.84
CA PRO A 2 -4.76 -12.44 11.74
C PRO A 2 -5.28 -11.11 12.30
N ARG A 3 -4.80 -9.98 11.78
CA ARG A 3 -5.26 -8.66 12.25
C ARG A 3 -6.78 -8.54 11.99
N PRO A 4 -7.59 -8.15 13.00
CA PRO A 4 -9.02 -7.99 12.80
C PRO A 4 -9.27 -6.98 11.68
N ARG A 5 -10.12 -7.37 10.70
CA ARG A 5 -10.61 -6.45 9.68
C ARG A 5 -11.36 -5.34 10.40
N ARG A 6 -10.78 -4.14 10.37
CA ARG A 6 -11.43 -2.93 10.88
C ARG A 6 -12.64 -2.65 9.98
N ILE A 7 -13.83 -3.07 10.43
CA ILE A 7 -15.10 -2.68 9.82
C ILE A 7 -15.17 -1.15 9.96
N LYS A 8 -14.99 -0.44 8.85
CA LYS A 8 -15.09 1.01 8.84
C LYS A 8 -16.57 1.37 9.01
N LYS A 9 -16.90 2.11 10.08
CA LYS A 9 -18.15 2.86 10.22
C LYS A 9 -18.43 3.57 8.90
N GLY A 10 -19.61 3.29 8.35
CA GLY A 10 -20.04 3.79 7.06
C GLY A 10 -20.20 5.30 7.04
N ILE A 11 -19.94 5.85 5.86
CA ILE A 11 -20.42 7.14 5.34
C ILE A 11 -19.62 8.36 5.87
N ILE A 12 -19.16 9.20 4.93
CA ILE A 12 -18.19 10.32 5.03
C ILE A 12 -16.70 9.91 5.05
N CYS A 13 -16.19 9.32 3.96
CA CYS A 13 -14.73 9.19 3.76
C CYS A 13 -14.26 9.46 2.33
N ARG A 14 -15.15 9.92 1.45
CA ARG A 14 -14.77 10.28 0.08
C ARG A 14 -14.64 11.79 0.02
N PHE A 15 -13.43 12.27 -0.27
CA PHE A 15 -13.24 13.67 -0.65
C PHE A 15 -14.09 13.94 -1.89
N ASN A 16 -14.85 15.02 -1.88
CA ASN A 16 -15.53 15.52 -3.08
C ASN A 16 -14.55 16.34 -3.92
N LEU A 17 -14.88 16.56 -5.20
CA LEU A 17 -14.00 17.27 -6.13
C LEU A 17 -13.71 18.72 -5.67
N ASP A 18 -14.68 19.37 -5.04
CA ASP A 18 -14.49 20.73 -4.50
C ASP A 18 -13.45 20.76 -3.37
N SER A 19 -13.52 19.81 -2.43
CA SER A 19 -12.53 19.71 -1.36
C SER A 19 -11.15 19.39 -1.91
N GLU A 20 -11.05 18.54 -2.93
CA GLU A 20 -9.77 18.24 -3.58
C GLU A 20 -9.18 19.48 -4.24
N ARG A 21 -10.00 20.27 -4.96
CA ARG A 21 -9.58 21.54 -5.56
C ARG A 21 -9.08 22.52 -4.50
N ILE A 22 -9.84 22.72 -3.43
CA ILE A 22 -9.44 23.60 -2.30
C ILE A 22 -8.10 23.16 -1.71
N ILE A 23 -7.89 21.85 -1.51
CA ILE A 23 -6.61 21.33 -1.00
C ILE A 23 -5.47 21.62 -1.97
N ILE A 24 -5.65 21.37 -3.27
CA ILE A 24 -4.62 21.59 -4.29
C ILE A 24 -4.22 23.07 -4.35
N ASP A 25 -5.20 23.96 -4.47
CA ASP A 25 -4.95 25.41 -4.58
C ASP A 25 -4.24 25.95 -3.33
N TYR A 26 -4.71 25.55 -2.14
CA TYR A 26 -4.09 25.95 -0.88
C TYR A 26 -2.65 25.45 -0.77
N MET A 27 -2.39 24.19 -1.13
CA MET A 27 -1.06 23.60 -1.02
C MET A 27 -0.08 24.22 -2.04
N ALA A 28 -0.55 24.60 -3.23
CA ALA A 28 0.23 25.35 -4.20
C ALA A 28 0.62 26.74 -3.66
N GLN A 29 -0.33 27.48 -3.08
CA GLN A 29 -0.04 28.77 -2.44
C GLN A 29 0.93 28.60 -1.27
N TRP A 30 0.70 27.62 -0.41
CA TRP A 30 1.58 27.31 0.73
C TRP A 30 3.02 26.99 0.30
N ALA A 31 3.19 26.25 -0.82
CA ALA A 31 4.50 25.97 -1.39
C ALA A 31 5.17 27.23 -1.93
N SER A 32 4.42 28.10 -2.62
CA SER A 32 4.94 29.35 -3.20
C SER A 32 5.36 30.38 -2.15
N HIS A 33 4.66 30.43 -1.02
CA HIS A 33 4.96 31.37 0.07
C HIS A 33 6.07 30.87 1.01
N GLY A 34 6.81 29.81 0.65
CA GLY A 34 7.93 29.31 1.47
C GLY A 34 7.50 28.52 2.71
N LYS A 35 6.28 27.96 2.72
CA LYS A 35 5.79 27.08 3.80
C LYS A 35 5.71 27.75 5.18
N LEU A 36 5.34 29.03 5.22
CA LEU A 36 5.26 29.84 6.46
C LEU A 36 4.43 29.19 7.59
N ASN A 37 3.34 28.49 7.24
CA ASN A 37 2.57 27.73 8.23
C ASN A 37 3.15 26.32 8.41
N ARG A 38 3.53 25.97 9.64
CA ARG A 38 4.03 24.62 9.99
C ARG A 38 3.01 23.51 9.75
N ASN A 39 1.70 23.80 9.82
CA ASN A 39 0.66 22.78 9.72
C ASN A 39 -0.48 23.19 8.78
N PRO A 40 -0.25 23.14 7.44
CA PRO A 40 -1.25 23.54 6.44
C PRO A 40 -2.56 22.73 6.54
N PHE A 41 -2.48 21.49 7.01
CA PHE A 41 -3.64 20.60 7.12
C PHE A 41 -4.60 20.99 8.24
N VAL A 42 -4.11 21.68 9.28
CA VAL A 42 -4.96 22.20 10.36
C VAL A 42 -5.82 23.34 9.83
N GLU A 43 -5.25 24.25 9.04
CA GLU A 43 -6.04 25.31 8.39
C GLU A 43 -7.04 24.75 7.40
N LEU A 44 -6.62 23.79 6.56
CA LEU A 44 -7.53 23.13 5.63
C LEU A 44 -8.72 22.47 6.36
N SER A 45 -8.50 21.86 7.53
CA SER A 45 -9.58 21.21 8.29
C SER A 45 -10.64 22.17 8.83
N LYS A 46 -10.36 23.48 8.88
CA LYS A 46 -11.35 24.50 9.23
C LYS A 46 -12.26 24.84 8.05
N ILE A 47 -11.81 24.56 6.82
CA ILE A 47 -12.48 24.94 5.57
C ILE A 47 -13.30 23.76 5.02
N ILE A 48 -12.75 22.55 5.08
CA ILE A 48 -13.40 21.34 4.55
C ILE A 48 -13.80 20.39 5.67
N PRO A 49 -14.87 19.59 5.49
CA PRO A 49 -15.41 18.68 6.52
C PRO A 49 -14.56 17.40 6.68
N HIS A 50 -13.25 17.56 6.83
CA HIS A 50 -12.28 16.49 6.99
C HIS A 50 -11.24 16.84 8.05
N SER A 51 -10.84 15.86 8.85
CA SER A 51 -9.80 16.05 9.85
C SER A 51 -8.44 16.33 9.19
N PRO A 52 -7.51 17.06 9.87
CA PRO A 52 -6.16 17.31 9.36
C PRO A 52 -5.44 16.02 8.93
N LYS A 53 -5.67 14.93 9.67
CA LYS A 53 -5.09 13.62 9.40
C LYS A 53 -5.62 13.02 8.10
N GLN A 54 -6.93 13.10 7.85
CA GLN A 54 -7.51 12.62 6.59
C GLN A 54 -6.97 13.42 5.41
N ILE A 55 -6.88 14.75 5.54
CA ILE A 55 -6.38 15.65 4.50
C ILE A 55 -4.92 15.35 4.18
N CYS A 56 -4.07 15.25 5.22
CA CYS A 56 -2.66 14.91 5.08
C CYS A 56 -2.49 13.55 4.36
N GLN A 57 -3.24 12.53 4.78
CA GLN A 57 -3.20 11.22 4.14
C GLN A 57 -3.67 11.27 2.69
N HIS A 58 -4.71 12.03 2.38
CA HIS A 58 -5.22 12.15 1.01
C HIS A 58 -4.24 12.88 0.11
N TRP A 59 -3.66 13.99 0.59
CA TRP A 59 -2.63 14.74 -0.11
C TRP A 59 -1.45 13.86 -0.53
N TRP A 60 -0.79 13.22 0.43
CA TRP A 60 0.43 12.44 0.17
C TRP A 60 0.21 11.14 -0.62
N ASN A 61 -1.04 10.71 -0.80
CA ASN A 61 -1.36 9.47 -1.52
C ASN A 61 -2.11 9.69 -2.84
N LYS A 62 -2.72 10.87 -3.05
CA LYS A 62 -3.64 11.11 -4.19
C LYS A 62 -3.53 12.48 -4.84
N LEU A 63 -3.24 13.55 -4.09
CA LEU A 63 -3.35 14.91 -4.61
C LEU A 63 -2.01 15.62 -4.87
N ASP A 64 -0.90 15.17 -4.27
CA ASP A 64 0.42 15.76 -4.54
C ASP A 64 0.71 15.68 -6.06
N PRO A 65 0.87 16.83 -6.77
CA PRO A 65 1.01 16.86 -8.22
C PRO A 65 2.22 16.07 -8.75
N ARG A 66 3.23 15.84 -7.89
CA ARG A 66 4.40 15.03 -8.26
C ARG A 66 4.07 13.55 -8.36
N LEU A 67 2.97 13.10 -7.75
CA LEU A 67 2.58 11.70 -7.73
C LEU A 67 2.11 11.22 -9.10
N ILE A 68 2.74 10.15 -9.57
CA ILE A 68 2.24 9.40 -10.73
C ILE A 68 1.25 8.33 -10.24
N LEU A 69 -0.03 8.67 -10.34
CA LEU A 69 -1.12 7.85 -9.84
C LEU A 69 -1.31 6.58 -10.69
N VAL A 70 -1.55 5.45 -10.00
CA VAL A 70 -1.73 4.12 -10.61
C VAL A 70 -2.89 4.05 -11.61
N ASN A 71 -3.96 4.83 -11.37
CA ASN A 71 -5.10 4.88 -12.28
C ASN A 71 -4.81 5.63 -13.58
N LYS A 72 -3.79 6.49 -13.61
CA LYS A 72 -3.34 7.18 -14.82
C LYS A 72 -2.23 6.39 -15.52
N VAL A 73 -1.26 5.92 -14.74
CA VAL A 73 -0.13 5.12 -15.24
C VAL A 73 0.07 3.93 -14.29
N PRO A 74 -0.27 2.71 -14.72
CA PRO A 74 -0.09 1.54 -13.87
C PRO A 74 1.39 1.26 -13.58
N PHE A 75 1.65 0.41 -12.59
CA PHE A 75 2.99 -0.10 -12.35
C PHE A 75 3.35 -1.11 -13.44
N THR A 76 4.52 -0.91 -14.04
CA THR A 76 5.17 -1.86 -14.94
C THR A 76 5.58 -3.13 -14.20
N ASN A 77 5.95 -4.18 -14.92
CA ASN A 77 6.38 -5.42 -14.28
C ASN A 77 7.77 -5.24 -13.67
N GLU A 78 8.63 -4.47 -14.32
CA GLU A 78 9.97 -4.10 -13.86
C GLU A 78 9.89 -3.34 -12.53
N GLU A 79 9.00 -2.34 -12.41
CA GLU A 79 8.78 -1.63 -11.14
C GLU A 79 8.32 -2.58 -10.02
N LYS A 80 7.46 -3.56 -10.33
CA LYS A 80 6.97 -4.53 -9.34
C LYS A 80 8.05 -5.49 -8.89
N GLU A 81 8.80 -6.07 -9.83
CA GLU A 81 9.92 -6.96 -9.53
C GLU A 81 11.01 -6.24 -8.74
N TYR A 82 11.28 -4.97 -9.06
CA TYR A 82 12.17 -4.14 -8.24
C TYR A 82 11.69 -4.01 -6.79
N ILE A 83 10.40 -3.71 -6.58
CA ILE A 83 9.81 -3.67 -5.22
C ILE A 83 9.98 -5.02 -4.51
N TYR A 84 9.72 -6.13 -5.21
CA TYR A 84 9.78 -7.47 -4.65
C TYR A 84 11.20 -7.88 -4.28
N GLY A 85 12.17 -7.65 -5.16
CA GLY A 85 13.59 -7.90 -4.92
C GLY A 85 14.09 -7.05 -3.76
N TRP A 86 13.89 -5.72 -3.83
CA TRP A 86 14.37 -4.81 -2.81
C TRP A 86 13.82 -5.13 -1.41
N VAL A 87 12.51 -5.38 -1.29
CA VAL A 87 11.90 -5.74 0.00
C VAL A 87 12.35 -7.13 0.45
N GLY A 88 12.50 -8.08 -0.47
CA GLY A 88 13.00 -9.42 -0.17
C GLY A 88 14.41 -9.40 0.41
N ASP A 89 15.32 -8.68 -0.25
CA ASP A 89 16.71 -8.50 0.18
C ASP A 89 16.78 -7.73 1.51
N TYR A 90 15.94 -6.72 1.69
CA TYR A 90 15.88 -5.99 2.95
C TYR A 90 15.45 -6.91 4.11
N LEU A 91 14.42 -7.74 3.90
CA LEU A 91 13.89 -8.65 4.91
C LEU A 91 14.81 -9.85 5.19
N SER A 92 15.63 -10.27 4.23
CA SER A 92 16.64 -11.32 4.45
C SER A 92 17.79 -10.85 5.33
N LEU A 93 18.18 -9.57 5.19
CA LEU A 93 19.23 -8.94 5.97
C LEU A 93 18.75 -8.37 7.31
N ASN A 94 17.49 -7.92 7.39
CA ASN A 94 16.92 -7.25 8.56
C ASN A 94 15.53 -7.81 8.89
N LYS A 95 15.28 -8.18 10.14
CA LYS A 95 13.96 -8.70 10.59
C LYS A 95 12.91 -7.62 10.88
N GLU A 96 13.15 -6.37 10.50
CA GLU A 96 12.44 -5.20 11.03
C GLU A 96 11.56 -4.45 10.02
N ASN A 97 11.00 -3.32 10.49
CA ASN A 97 10.08 -2.43 9.77
C ASN A 97 10.69 -1.90 8.47
N ILE A 98 10.07 -2.24 7.35
CA ILE A 98 10.52 -1.85 5.99
C ILE A 98 10.53 -0.31 5.86
N PRO A 99 11.65 0.32 5.48
CA PRO A 99 11.76 1.77 5.37
C PRO A 99 11.17 2.25 4.04
N TRP A 100 9.85 2.25 3.94
CA TRP A 100 9.09 2.59 2.72
C TRP A 100 9.42 3.96 2.10
N LYS A 101 9.89 4.92 2.92
CA LYS A 101 10.33 6.23 2.42
C LYS A 101 11.60 6.09 1.57
N THR A 102 12.55 5.28 2.02
CA THR A 102 13.78 4.99 1.29
C THR A 102 13.48 4.25 0.00
N LEU A 103 12.62 3.23 0.05
CA LEU A 103 12.20 2.51 -1.15
C LEU A 103 11.49 3.42 -2.16
N GLN A 104 10.65 4.36 -1.70
CA GLN A 104 10.01 5.33 -2.58
C GLN A 104 11.03 6.18 -3.35
N SER A 105 12.05 6.69 -2.65
CA SER A 105 13.12 7.48 -3.29
C SER A 105 13.93 6.65 -4.28
N LYS A 106 14.24 5.38 -3.96
CA LYS A 106 14.95 4.49 -4.88
C LYS A 106 14.15 4.18 -6.15
N ILE A 107 12.84 3.99 -6.04
CA ILE A 107 11.96 3.79 -7.21
C ILE A 107 11.90 5.05 -8.07
N GLU A 108 11.87 6.23 -7.45
CA GLU A 108 11.92 7.50 -8.18
C GLU A 108 13.25 7.68 -8.92
N GLU A 109 14.37 7.33 -8.28
CA GLU A 109 15.72 7.38 -8.88
C GLU A 109 15.86 6.40 -10.06
N GLU A 110 15.40 5.16 -9.90
CA GLU A 110 15.54 4.10 -10.91
C GLU A 110 14.61 4.31 -12.11
N PHE A 111 13.36 4.70 -11.86
CA PHE A 111 12.31 4.73 -12.91
C PHE A 111 11.87 6.14 -13.31
N GLY A 112 12.37 7.18 -12.64
CA GLY A 112 11.91 8.56 -12.84
C GLY A 112 10.46 8.80 -12.42
N ARG A 113 9.89 7.92 -11.57
CA ARG A 113 8.47 7.93 -11.21
C ARG A 113 8.26 8.07 -9.71
N PHE A 114 7.74 9.22 -9.29
CA PHE A 114 7.36 9.42 -7.89
C PHE A 114 6.03 8.72 -7.57
N ARG A 115 6.12 7.48 -7.09
CA ARG A 115 4.96 6.67 -6.70
C ARG A 115 4.57 6.92 -5.26
N SER A 116 3.29 6.76 -4.91
CA SER A 116 2.87 6.90 -3.51
C SER A 116 3.37 5.73 -2.66
N ARG A 117 3.77 6.00 -1.41
CA ARG A 117 4.16 4.95 -0.45
C ARG A 117 3.05 3.93 -0.23
N ASN A 118 1.80 4.36 -0.30
CA ASN A 118 0.65 3.48 -0.12
C ASN A 118 0.53 2.49 -1.29
N ASP A 119 0.77 2.93 -2.53
CA ASP A 119 0.72 2.05 -3.69
C ASP A 119 1.87 1.03 -3.68
N ILE A 120 3.09 1.47 -3.32
CA ILE A 120 4.25 0.57 -3.14
C ILE A 120 3.93 -0.51 -2.09
N LYS A 121 3.39 -0.12 -0.93
CA LYS A 121 2.94 -1.05 0.12
C LYS A 121 1.89 -2.02 -0.39
N ASN A 122 0.90 -1.51 -1.14
CA ASN A 122 -0.18 -2.35 -1.66
C ASN A 122 0.36 -3.43 -2.60
N ILE A 123 1.34 -3.11 -3.45
CA ILE A 123 2.01 -4.07 -4.34
C ILE A 123 2.66 -5.19 -3.54
N TRP A 124 3.48 -4.84 -2.55
CA TRP A 124 4.14 -5.82 -1.69
C TRP A 124 3.13 -6.70 -0.94
N TYR A 125 2.24 -6.09 -0.16
CA TYR A 125 1.30 -6.84 0.67
C TYR A 125 0.29 -7.64 -0.15
N SER A 126 -0.02 -7.21 -1.38
CA SER A 126 -0.86 -8.01 -2.29
C SER A 126 -0.16 -9.29 -2.72
N ARG A 127 1.13 -9.22 -3.08
CA ARG A 127 1.95 -10.40 -3.37
C ARG A 127 2.08 -11.30 -2.15
N GLU A 128 2.42 -10.74 -1.00
CA GLU A 128 2.56 -11.48 0.26
C GLU A 128 1.27 -12.27 0.59
N ARG A 129 0.10 -11.61 0.53
CA ARG A 129 -1.19 -12.29 0.74
C ARG A 129 -1.50 -13.33 -0.32
N ARG A 130 -1.05 -13.17 -1.56
CA ARG A 130 -1.22 -14.16 -2.62
C ARG A 130 -0.36 -15.40 -2.33
N LEU A 131 0.90 -15.21 -2.00
CA LEU A 131 1.83 -16.29 -1.65
C LEU A 131 1.36 -17.06 -0.41
N ALA A 132 0.92 -16.36 0.63
CA ALA A 132 0.38 -17.00 1.84
C ALA A 132 -0.86 -17.88 1.54
N ARG A 133 -1.74 -17.44 0.64
CA ARG A 133 -2.89 -18.24 0.20
C ARG A 133 -2.45 -19.47 -0.61
N GLN A 134 -1.50 -19.31 -1.51
CA GLN A 134 -0.96 -20.41 -2.31
C GLN A 134 -0.29 -21.47 -1.43
N ALA A 135 0.54 -21.04 -0.47
CA ALA A 135 1.18 -21.95 0.49
C ALA A 135 0.16 -22.73 1.33
N LYS A 136 -0.92 -22.05 1.78
CA LYS A 136 -2.01 -22.72 2.51
C LYS A 136 -2.69 -23.79 1.65
N ASN A 137 -3.02 -23.47 0.40
CA ASN A 137 -3.69 -24.41 -0.50
C ASN A 137 -2.79 -25.63 -0.79
N ILE A 138 -1.48 -25.43 -0.95
CA ILE A 138 -0.51 -26.52 -1.17
C ILE A 138 -0.44 -27.42 0.06
N LEU A 139 -0.37 -26.83 1.26
CA LEU A 139 -0.36 -27.61 2.50
C LEU A 139 -1.63 -28.47 2.64
N GLU A 140 -2.79 -27.88 2.37
CA GLU A 140 -4.09 -28.58 2.42
C GLU A 140 -4.19 -29.71 1.37
N SER A 141 -3.61 -29.55 0.18
CA SER A 141 -3.54 -30.64 -0.80
C SER A 141 -2.58 -31.76 -0.40
N LEU A 142 -1.43 -31.42 0.20
CA LEU A 142 -0.48 -32.43 0.67
C LEU A 142 -1.04 -33.26 1.83
N ASP A 143 -1.75 -32.61 2.76
CA ASP A 143 -2.43 -33.32 3.86
C ASP A 143 -3.53 -34.28 3.35
N LEU A 144 -4.24 -33.91 2.26
CA LEU A 144 -5.22 -34.79 1.60
C LEU A 144 -4.56 -35.98 0.91
N ASP A 145 -3.45 -35.79 0.21
CA ASP A 145 -2.72 -36.87 -0.45
C ASP A 145 -2.15 -37.88 0.57
N VAL A 146 -1.67 -37.41 1.73
CA VAL A 146 -1.23 -38.27 2.84
C VAL A 146 -2.41 -39.08 3.39
N PHE A 147 -3.57 -38.45 3.61
CA PHE A 147 -4.76 -39.15 4.10
C PHE A 147 -5.28 -40.20 3.10
N VAL A 148 -5.32 -39.88 1.81
CA VAL A 148 -5.76 -40.83 0.77
C VAL A 148 -4.79 -41.99 0.64
N THR A 149 -3.47 -41.74 0.71
CA THR A 149 -2.46 -42.81 0.66
C THR A 149 -2.49 -43.71 1.90
N GLU A 150 -2.73 -43.17 3.09
CA GLU A 150 -2.96 -43.96 4.31
C GLU A 150 -4.24 -44.81 4.23
N VAL A 151 -5.33 -44.26 3.71
CA VAL A 151 -6.60 -44.99 3.52
C VAL A 151 -6.46 -46.09 2.47
N PHE A 152 -5.83 -45.82 1.33
CA PHE A 152 -5.61 -46.82 0.28
C PHE A 152 -4.69 -47.96 0.75
N ASN A 153 -3.55 -47.65 1.37
CA ASN A 153 -2.62 -48.66 1.89
C ASN A 153 -3.21 -49.50 3.03
N GLY A 154 -4.21 -48.97 3.76
CA GLY A 154 -4.93 -49.69 4.80
C GLY A 154 -6.03 -50.64 4.29
N MET A 155 -6.46 -50.50 3.03
CA MET A 155 -7.49 -51.35 2.42
C MET A 155 -6.94 -52.59 1.71
N ASP A 156 -5.66 -52.59 1.30
CA ASP A 156 -5.00 -53.74 0.64
C ASP A 156 -4.44 -54.81 1.62
N GLN A 157 -4.76 -54.72 2.92
CA GLN A 157 -4.35 -55.70 3.94
C GLN A 157 -5.50 -56.56 4.52
N LEU A 158 -6.67 -56.60 3.87
CA LEU A 158 -7.81 -57.45 4.21
C LEU A 158 -8.20 -58.37 3.04
#